data_AF-A0A7L3I9L0-F1
#
_entry.id   AF-A0A7L3I9L0-F1
#
_cell.length_a   1.000
_cell.length_b   1.000
_cell.length_c   1.000
_cell.angle_alpha   90.00
_cell.angle_beta   90.00
_cell.angle_gamma   90.00
#
_symmetry.space_group_name_H-M   'P 1'
#
loop_
_entity.id
_entity.type
_entity.pdbx_description
1 polymer ?
#
loop_
_entity_poly.entity_id
_entity_poly.type
_entity_poly.pdbx_seq_one_letter_code
_entity_poly.pdbx_strand_id
1 'polypeptide(L)' 'MGLRGPEHPWVLFLLLLLPPAPAAAAARPSFVLVLADDLGFGDLGCYGHPSSATPHLDRL' A
#
# COMPACT_ATOMS: atom_id res chain seq x y z
N MET A 1 17.84 -32.43 -26.38
CA MET A 1 16.42 -32.79 -26.23
C MET A 1 16.36 -33.86 -25.15
N GLY A 2 16.00 -33.51 -23.92
CA GLY A 2 16.02 -34.44 -22.79
C GLY A 2 16.28 -33.71 -21.49
N LEU A 3 15.27 -32.98 -21.01
CA LEU A 3 15.25 -32.51 -19.63
C LEU A 3 15.22 -33.78 -18.76
N ARG A 4 16.37 -34.14 -18.18
CA ARG A 4 16.45 -35.19 -17.17
C ARG A 4 15.58 -34.74 -16.01
N GLY A 5 14.49 -35.47 -15.77
CA GLY A 5 13.61 -35.23 -14.63
C GLY A 5 14.34 -35.52 -13.31
N PRO A 6 13.81 -35.05 -12.16
CA PRO A 6 14.51 -35.13 -10.89
C PRO A 6 14.73 -36.59 -10.45
N GLU A 7 15.96 -37.08 -10.52
CA GLU A 7 16.39 -38.45 -10.12
C GLU A 7 16.22 -38.81 -8.63
N HIS A 8 15.64 -37.92 -7.81
CA HIS A 8 15.48 -38.11 -6.38
C HIS A 8 14.03 -37.85 -5.94
N PRO A 9 13.18 -38.90 -5.83
CA PRO A 9 11.75 -38.76 -5.52
C PRO A 9 11.50 -38.13 -4.14
N TRP A 10 12.48 -38.23 -3.24
CA TRP A 10 12.43 -37.62 -1.91
C TRP A 10 12.49 -36.09 -1.93
N VAL A 11 13.04 -35.47 -2.98
CA VAL A 11 13.06 -34.01 -3.13
C VAL A 11 11.64 -33.48 -3.39
N LEU A 12 10.85 -34.19 -4.19
CA LEU A 12 9.44 -33.86 -4.41
C LEU A 12 8.62 -34.04 -3.14
N PHE A 13 8.93 -35.08 -2.35
CA PHE A 13 8.29 -35.30 -1.05
C PHE A 13 8.62 -34.19 -0.04
N LEU A 14 9.89 -33.74 0.01
CA LEU A 14 10.32 -32.62 0.85
C LEU A 14 9.71 -31.27 0.40
N LEU A 15 9.58 -31.05 -0.90
CA LEU A 15 8.87 -29.88 -1.45
C LEU A 15 7.38 -29.88 -1.09
N LEU A 16 6.76 -31.06 -1.03
CA LEU A 16 5.36 -31.20 -0.62
C LEU A 16 5.12 -30.92 0.87
N LEU A 17 6.15 -31.09 1.70
CA LEU A 17 6.12 -30.84 3.14
C LEU A 17 6.33 -29.35 3.49
N LEU A 18 6.65 -28.50 2.52
CA LEU A 18 6.85 -27.07 2.77
C LEU A 18 5.50 -26.38 3.02
N PRO A 19 5.26 -25.81 4.21
CA PRO A 19 4.03 -25.07 4.47
C PRO A 19 3.91 -23.86 3.54
N PRO A 20 2.70 -23.52 3.09
CA PRO A 20 2.49 -22.32 2.27
C PRO A 20 2.87 -21.07 3.08
N ALA A 21 3.56 -20.13 2.43
CA ALA A 21 3.85 -18.85 3.05
C ALA A 21 2.53 -18.14 3.43
N PRO A 22 2.46 -17.47 4.59
CA PRO A 22 1.27 -16.71 4.95
C PRO A 22 1.02 -15.64 3.88
N ALA A 23 -0.17 -15.66 3.29
CA ALA A 23 -0.59 -14.60 2.39
C ALA A 23 -0.70 -13.31 3.22
N ALA A 24 0.12 -12.31 2.89
CA ALA A 24 -0.03 -10.97 3.45
C ALA A 24 -1.38 -10.42 3.00
N ALA A 25 -2.38 -10.43 3.88
CA ALA A 25 -3.63 -9.74 3.63
C ALA A 25 -3.30 -8.26 3.46
N ALA A 26 -3.67 -7.68 2.31
CA ALA A 26 -3.54 -6.26 2.11
C ALA A 26 -4.33 -5.54 3.21
N ALA A 27 -3.68 -4.59 3.89
CA ALA A 27 -4.35 -3.78 4.90
C ALA A 27 -5.56 -3.10 4.25
N ARG A 28 -6.73 -3.23 4.87
CA ARG A 28 -7.94 -2.55 4.39
C ARG A 28 -7.72 -1.03 4.54
N PRO A 29 -7.82 -0.24 3.46
CA PRO A 29 -7.65 1.20 3.56
C PRO A 29 -8.77 1.80 4.44
N SER A 30 -8.40 2.77 5.26
CA SER A 30 -9.35 3.61 5.99
C SER A 30 -9.60 4.88 5.19
N PHE A 31 -10.84 5.34 5.14
CA PHE A 31 -11.22 6.55 4.42
C PHE A 31 -11.55 7.65 5.42
N VAL A 32 -10.96 8.84 5.22
CA VAL A 32 -11.28 10.06 5.96
C VAL A 32 -11.71 11.11 4.95
N LEU A 33 -12.95 11.57 5.05
CA LEU A 33 -13.49 12.67 4.25
C LEU A 33 -13.49 13.93 5.11
N VAL A 34 -12.73 14.94 4.69
CA VAL A 34 -12.72 16.26 5.31
C VAL A 34 -13.56 17.19 4.44
N LEU A 35 -14.66 17.69 4.99
CA LEU A 35 -15.52 18.69 4.34
C LEU A 35 -15.38 20.01 5.11
N ALA A 36 -15.05 21.07 4.39
CA ALA A 36 -15.03 22.42 4.91
C ALA A 36 -16.14 23.22 4.22
N ASP A 37 -16.90 23.97 5.01
CA ASP A 37 -17.93 24.88 4.51
C ASP A 37 -17.27 26.17 4.01
N ASP A 38 -17.76 26.70 2.89
CA ASP A 38 -17.31 27.96 2.28
C ASP A 38 -15.79 28.13 2.09
N LEU A 39 -15.02 27.04 2.00
CA LEU A 39 -13.57 27.11 1.75
C LEU A 39 -13.29 27.46 0.28
N GLY A 40 -12.75 28.65 0.05
CA GLY A 40 -12.34 29.15 -1.26
C GLY A 40 -11.06 28.49 -1.77
N PHE A 41 -10.92 28.45 -3.10
CA PHE A 41 -9.73 27.90 -3.76
C PHE A 41 -8.42 28.59 -3.35
N GLY A 42 -8.48 29.87 -2.98
CA GLY A 42 -7.29 30.64 -2.63
C GLY A 42 -6.96 30.64 -1.14
N ASP A 43 -7.76 29.99 -0.28
CA ASP A 43 -7.72 30.22 1.17
C ASP A 43 -6.59 29.47 1.89
N LEU A 44 -6.06 28.40 1.27
CA LEU A 44 -4.99 27.60 1.84
C LEU A 44 -3.61 28.20 1.57
N GLY A 45 -2.71 28.05 2.53
CA GLY A 45 -1.30 28.43 2.41
C GLY A 45 -0.60 27.72 1.25
N CYS A 46 -0.89 26.43 1.03
CA CYS A 46 -0.37 25.66 -0.11
C CYS A 46 -0.81 26.17 -1.48
N TYR A 47 -1.86 27.00 -1.55
CA TYR A 47 -2.29 27.70 -2.76
C TYR A 47 -1.75 29.14 -2.86
N GLY A 48 -0.85 29.54 -1.95
CA GLY A 48 -0.18 30.83 -1.98
C GLY A 48 -0.94 31.95 -1.27
N HIS A 49 -1.89 31.63 -0.39
CA HIS A 49 -2.57 32.64 0.41
C HIS A 49 -1.54 33.43 1.25
N PRO A 50 -1.57 34.77 1.26
CA PRO A 50 -0.48 35.59 1.82
C PRO A 50 -0.35 35.53 3.35
N SER A 51 -1.42 35.15 4.06
CA SER A 51 -1.47 35.21 5.54
C SER A 51 -2.09 33.99 6.24
N SER A 52 -3.09 33.32 5.65
CA SER A 52 -3.62 32.05 6.14
C SER A 52 -2.53 31.01 6.38
N ALA A 53 -2.38 30.61 7.64
CA ALA A 53 -1.50 29.54 8.05
C ALA A 53 -2.30 28.25 8.17
N THR A 54 -2.12 27.33 7.22
CA THR A 54 -2.79 26.02 7.19
C THR A 54 -1.81 24.86 7.31
N PRO A 55 -0.87 24.85 8.29
CA PRO A 55 0.30 23.97 8.29
C PRO A 55 -0.02 22.48 8.35
N HIS A 56 -1.22 22.11 8.81
CA HIS A 56 -1.68 20.71 8.77
C HIS A 56 -2.14 20.31 7.38
N LEU A 57 -2.90 21.16 6.69
CA LEU A 57 -3.38 20.91 5.33
C LEU A 57 -2.27 21.07 4.29
N ASP A 58 -1.32 21.99 4.53
CA ASP A 58 -0.18 22.22 3.64
C ASP A 58 0.80 21.04 3.60
N ARG A 59 0.72 20.13 4.58
CA ARG A 59 1.58 18.93 4.69
C ARG A 59 0.88 17.63 4.28
N LEU A 60 -0.42 17.67 4.00
CA LEU A 60 -1.16 16.52 3.48
C LEU A 60 -0.74 16.24 2.03
#